data_AF-A0A2L2Z603-F1
#
_entry.id   AF-A0A2L2Z603-F1
#
_cell.length_a   1.000
_cell.length_b   1.000
_cell.length_c   1.000
_cell.angle_alpha   90.00
_cell.angle_beta   90.00
_cell.angle_gamma   90.00
#
_symmetry.space_group_name_H-M   'P 1'
#
loop_
_entity.id
_entity.type
_entity.pdbx_description
1 polymer ?
#
loop_
_entity_poly.entity_id
_entity_poly.type
_entity_poly.pdbx_seq_one_letter_code
_entity_poly.pdbx_strand_id
1 'polypeptide(L)' 'VNGGIAKYQEAFFTLEFSLQNPEETHKIIKLKSLILEKVQILEGGLSLHGRLAPPEVIPLHRRLVDRFSVMK' A
#
# COMPACT_ATOMS: atom_id res chain seq x y z
N VAL A 1 13.31 -6.17 -2.23
CA VAL A 1 13.38 -7.39 -1.41
C VAL A 1 12.09 -8.21 -1.42
N ASN A 2 10.87 -7.65 -1.38
CA ASN A 2 9.62 -8.36 -1.73
C ASN A 2 8.66 -7.37 -2.45
N GLY A 3 8.15 -7.70 -3.64
CA GLY A 3 7.55 -6.73 -4.60
C GLY A 3 6.27 -5.97 -4.19
N GLY A 4 5.85 -6.02 -2.93
CA GLY A 4 4.85 -5.09 -2.36
C GLY A 4 3.45 -5.17 -2.98
N ILE A 5 2.70 -4.07 -2.88
CA ILE A 5 1.33 -3.94 -3.43
C ILE A 5 1.32 -4.14 -4.95
N ALA A 6 2.36 -3.67 -5.65
CA ALA A 6 2.50 -3.78 -7.10
C ALA A 6 2.34 -5.23 -7.58
N LYS A 7 2.91 -6.21 -6.87
CA LYS A 7 2.78 -7.63 -7.23
C LYS A 7 1.34 -8.14 -7.21
N TYR A 8 0.51 -7.65 -6.29
CA TYR A 8 -0.91 -8.01 -6.26
C TYR A 8 -1.67 -7.35 -7.40
N GLN A 9 -1.35 -6.12 -7.75
CA GLN A 9 -1.98 -5.40 -8.86
C GLN A 9 -1.65 -6.07 -10.20
N GLU A 10 -0.37 -6.35 -10.43
CA GLU A 10 0.13 -7.04 -11.62
C GLU A 10 -0.50 -8.43 -11.81
N ALA A 11 -0.72 -9.17 -10.71
CA ALA A 11 -1.25 -10.53 -10.77
C ALA A 11 -2.78 -10.61 -10.84
N PHE A 12 -3.50 -9.80 -10.05
CA PHE A 12 -4.91 -10.03 -9.76
C PHE A 12 -5.84 -8.93 -10.26
N PHE A 13 -5.33 -7.73 -10.58
CA PHE A 13 -6.17 -6.58 -10.96
C PHE A 13 -6.23 -6.37 -12.47
N THR A 14 -5.74 -7.33 -13.25
CA THR A 14 -5.84 -7.30 -14.71
C THR A 14 -7.24 -7.70 -15.16
N LEU A 15 -7.64 -7.20 -16.33
CA LEU A 15 -8.90 -7.57 -16.95
C LEU A 15 -8.93 -9.06 -17.30
N GLU A 16 -7.82 -9.60 -17.78
CA GLU A 16 -7.67 -11.02 -18.13
C GLU A 16 -7.94 -11.94 -16.94
N PHE A 17 -7.32 -11.66 -15.78
CA PHE A 17 -7.54 -12.45 -14.57
C PHE A 17 -9.01 -12.45 -14.14
N SER A 18 -9.68 -11.29 -14.25
CA SER A 18 -11.09 -11.14 -13.88
C SER A 18 -12.03 -11.92 -14.79
N LEU A 19 -11.72 -11.98 -16.10
CA LEU A 19 -12.51 -12.75 -17.08
C LEU A 19 -12.29 -14.27 -16.93
N GLN A 20 -11.08 -14.69 -16.58
CA GLN A 20 -10.73 -16.11 -16.40
C GLN A 20 -11.21 -16.69 -15.06
N ASN A 21 -11.38 -15.85 -14.03
CA ASN A 21 -11.72 -16.29 -12.66
C ASN A 21 -12.89 -15.47 -12.08
N PRO A 22 -14.09 -15.50 -12.70
CA PRO A 22 -15.23 -14.70 -12.26
C PRO A 22 -15.67 -15.00 -10.81
N GLU A 23 -15.49 -16.22 -10.33
CA GLU A 23 -15.78 -16.66 -8.96
C GLU A 23 -14.90 -15.97 -7.91
N GLU A 24 -13.70 -15.54 -8.29
CA GLU A 24 -12.73 -14.90 -7.40
C GLU A 24 -13.00 -13.40 -7.20
N THR A 25 -13.98 -12.83 -7.91
CA THR A 25 -14.31 -11.39 -7.87
C THR A 25 -14.45 -10.85 -6.45
N HIS A 26 -15.11 -11.59 -5.55
CA HIS A 26 -15.29 -11.16 -4.16
C HIS A 26 -13.95 -11.04 -3.41
N LYS A 27 -13.01 -11.96 -3.64
CA LYS A 27 -11.68 -11.92 -3.01
C LYS A 27 -10.84 -10.77 -3.56
N ILE A 28 -10.92 -10.49 -4.87
CA ILE A 28 -10.25 -9.35 -5.51
C ILE A 28 -10.78 -8.02 -4.93
N ILE A 29 -12.10 -7.87 -4.80
CA ILE A 29 -12.71 -6.68 -4.19
C ILE A 29 -12.23 -6.53 -2.74
N LYS A 30 -12.21 -7.63 -1.96
CA LYS A 30 -11.71 -7.60 -0.59
C LYS A 30 -10.24 -7.20 -0.52
N LEU A 31 -9.41 -7.72 -1.42
CA LEU A 31 -7.98 -7.37 -1.51
C LEU A 31 -7.78 -5.87 -1.80
N LYS A 32 -8.55 -5.31 -2.74
CA LYS A 32 -8.55 -3.85 -3.02
C LYS A 32 -8.91 -3.04 -1.78
N SER A 33 -9.97 -3.43 -1.07
CA SER A 33 -10.39 -2.77 0.17
C SER A 33 -9.32 -2.82 1.26
N LEU A 34 -8.66 -3.97 1.47
CA LEU A 34 -7.59 -4.13 2.45
C LEU A 34 -6.34 -3.30 2.09
N ILE A 35 -6.02 -3.17 0.79
CA ILE A 35 -4.92 -2.31 0.35
C ILE A 35 -5.23 -0.85 0.68
N LEU A 36 -6.45 -0.37 0.42
CA LEU A 36 -6.87 1.00 0.76
C LEU A 36 -6.81 1.26 2.27
N GLU A 37 -7.32 0.33 3.08
CA GLU A 37 -7.26 0.41 4.54
C GLU A 37 -5.81 0.49 5.03
N LYS A 38 -4.91 -0.32 4.46
CA LYS A 38 -3.48 -0.28 4.77
C LYS A 38 -2.86 1.09 4.44
N VAL A 39 -3.23 1.73 3.32
CA VAL A 39 -2.73 3.07 2.98
C VAL A 39 -3.14 4.07 4.06
N GLN A 40 -4.39 4.04 4.52
CA GLN A 40 -4.87 4.94 5.59
C GLN A 40 -4.13 4.72 6.92
N ILE A 41 -3.90 3.46 7.31
CA ILE A 41 -3.15 3.13 8.52
C ILE A 41 -1.71 3.67 8.43
N LEU A 42 -1.06 3.50 7.28
CA LEU A 42 0.31 3.99 7.07
C LEU A 42 0.38 5.52 7.08
N GLU A 43 -0.60 6.21 6.50
CA GLU A 43 -0.69 7.67 6.54
C GLU A 43 -0.77 8.18 7.99
N GLY A 44 -1.64 7.58 8.81
CA GLY A 44 -1.74 7.89 10.23
C GLY A 44 -0.45 7.59 11.00
N GLY A 45 0.16 6.44 10.75
CA GLY A 45 1.43 6.04 11.37
C GLY A 45 2.59 6.97 11.02
N LEU A 46 2.71 7.37 9.75
CA LEU A 46 3.74 8.33 9.31
C LEU A 46 3.49 9.72 9.90
N SER A 47 2.24 10.18 9.97
CA SER A 47 1.90 11.44 10.63
C SER A 47 2.33 11.43 12.11
N LEU A 48 2.01 10.37 12.85
CA LEU A 48 2.42 10.23 14.25
C LEU A 48 3.95 10.16 14.38
N HIS A 49 4.60 9.36 13.54
CA HIS A 49 6.06 9.25 13.52
C HIS A 49 6.73 10.60 13.26
N GLY A 50 6.22 11.41 12.33
CA GLY A 50 6.76 12.73 12.04
C GLY A 50 6.71 13.69 13.23
N ARG A 51 5.71 13.55 14.11
CA ARG A 51 5.59 14.35 15.35
C ARG A 51 6.52 13.88 16.46
N LEU A 52 6.84 12.59 16.52
CA LEU A 52 7.57 11.98 17.64
C LEU A 52 9.05 11.68 17.32
N ALA A 53 9.43 11.68 16.05
CA ALA A 53 10.78 11.32 15.64
C ALA A 53 11.80 12.33 16.19
N PRO A 54 12.91 11.85 16.79
CA PRO A 54 13.98 12.72 17.23
C PRO A 54 14.72 13.32 16.01
N PRO A 55 15.43 14.46 16.18
CA PRO A 55 16.06 15.18 15.07
C PRO A 55 16.94 14.32 14.17
N GLU A 56 17.65 13.35 14.73
CA GLU A 56 18.57 12.45 14.04
C GLU A 56 17.85 11.50 13.08
N VAL A 57 16.55 11.23 13.31
CA VAL A 57 15.74 10.27 12.54
C VAL A 57 14.86 10.97 11.49
N ILE A 58 14.76 12.31 11.52
CA ILE A 58 14.00 13.09 10.53
C ILE A 58 14.39 12.78 9.07
N PRO A 59 15.67 12.59 8.70
CA PRO A 59 16.03 12.20 7.33
C PRO A 59 15.41 10.87 6.89
N LEU A 60 15.29 9.90 7.81
CA LEU A 60 14.59 8.64 7.54
C LEU A 60 13.09 8.88 7.37
N HIS A 61 12.47 9.66 8.25
CA HIS A 61 11.04 10.00 8.15
C HIS A 61 10.70 10.61 6.78
N ARG A 62 11.50 11.58 6.30
CA ARG A 62 11.31 12.19 4.98
C ARG A 62 11.35 11.15 3.86
N ARG A 63 12.36 10.24 3.88
CA ARG A 63 12.43 9.15 2.90
C ARG A 63 11.22 8.22 2.96
N LEU A 64 10.67 7.95 4.14
CA LEU A 64 9.46 7.13 4.29
C LEU A 64 8.23 7.83 3.70
N VAL A 65 8.08 9.13 3.92
CA VAL A 65 7.01 9.95 3.32
C VAL A 65 7.13 9.98 1.80
N ASP A 66 8.33 10.21 1.25
CA ASP A 66 8.56 10.20 -0.20
C ASP A 66 8.18 8.85 -0.82
N ARG A 67 8.58 7.75 -0.17
CA ARG A 67 8.22 6.39 -0.62
C ARG A 67 6.72 6.12 -0.52
N PHE A 68 6.07 6.61 0.53
CA PHE A 68 4.64 6.45 0.72
C PHE A 68 3.84 7.21 -0.35
N SER A 69 4.27 8.43 -0.71
CA SER A 69 3.65 9.24 -1.77
C SER A 69 3.70 8.58 -3.14
N VAL A 70 4.74 7.79 -3.44
CA VAL A 70 4.85 7.01 -4.69
C VAL A 70 3.95 5.76 -4.66
N MET A 71 3.62 5.25 -3.49
CA MET A 71 2.78 4.07 -3.30
C MET A 71 1.28 4.38 -3.31
N LYS A 72 0.90 5.58 -2.85
CA LYS A 72 -0.48 6.10 -2.85
C LYS A 72 -0.96 6.37 -4.26
#